data_AF-A0A844G277-F1
#
_entry.id   AF-A0A844G277-F1
#
_cell.length_a   1.000
_cell.length_b   1.000
_cell.length_c   1.000
_cell.angle_alpha   90.00
_cell.angle_beta   90.00
_cell.angle_gamma   90.00
#
_symmetry.space_group_name_H-M   'P 1'
#
loop_
_entity.id
_entity.type
_entity.pdbx_description
1 polymer ?
#
loop_
_entity_poly.entity_id
_entity_poly.type
_entity_poly.pdbx_seq_one_letter_code
_entity_poly.pdbx_strand_id
1 'polypeptide(L)'
;MIRLVAADMDGTLLNSRGEIPAGFGDAVRALSGNGVRFAVASGRQYEGVVNYFDGLRDEIIFLCENGARVVWRGEDIFLSEVPFPKLSEPAELIRSIPNAYPLICGTGAAWIESDDAVLLENASIYYKRLEIVPDVLEAAKHDRICKIAAFDADGAESNSYPPLRRFEDRFRVTLSARCWVDLMNPGVDKGLAMRKLQEYFGCSPEETMAFGDYLNDVPMMEYSFYSYAMANAHPDLKLLCRYETLSNDENGVMTAMRERFPFL
;
A
#
# COMPACT_ATOMS: atom_id res chain seq x y z
N MET A 1 -4.87 -2.77 -26.00
CA MET A 1 -3.46 -3.17 -25.74
C MET A 1 -3.19 -2.81 -24.29
N ILE A 2 -2.56 -3.68 -23.50
CA ILE A 2 -2.25 -3.36 -22.10
C ILE A 2 -1.16 -2.28 -22.07
N ARG A 3 -1.38 -1.19 -21.33
CA ARG A 3 -0.46 -0.05 -21.17
C ARG A 3 -0.04 0.18 -19.73
N LEU A 4 -0.74 -0.43 -18.77
CA LEU A 4 -0.45 -0.37 -17.35
C LEU A 4 -0.58 -1.76 -16.74
N VAL A 5 0.43 -2.16 -15.97
CA VAL A 5 0.41 -3.35 -15.12
C VAL A 5 0.58 -2.88 -13.68
N ALA A 6 -0.25 -3.34 -12.76
CA ALA A 6 -0.05 -3.16 -11.32
C ALA A 6 -0.03 -4.51 -10.61
N ALA A 7 0.79 -4.66 -9.57
CA ALA A 7 0.76 -5.84 -8.72
C ALA A 7 0.75 -5.43 -7.26
N ASP A 8 -0.06 -6.10 -6.46
CA ASP A 8 0.17 -6.13 -5.03
C ASP A 8 1.55 -6.74 -4.72
N MET A 9 2.09 -6.41 -3.55
CA MET A 9 3.41 -6.84 -3.12
C MET A 9 3.39 -8.13 -2.32
N ASP A 10 2.72 -8.16 -1.17
CA ASP A 10 2.84 -9.22 -0.17
C ASP A 10 1.84 -10.34 -0.46
N GLY A 11 2.31 -11.53 -0.83
CA GLY A 11 1.42 -12.63 -1.25
C GLY A 11 1.06 -12.59 -2.74
N THR A 12 1.57 -11.59 -3.47
CA THR A 12 1.38 -11.43 -4.92
C THR A 12 2.71 -11.37 -5.68
N LEU A 13 3.43 -10.24 -5.63
CA LEU A 13 4.71 -10.10 -6.32
C LEU A 13 5.85 -10.79 -5.55
N LEU A 14 5.86 -10.65 -4.21
CA LEU A 14 6.83 -11.31 -3.35
C LEU A 14 6.42 -12.76 -3.09
N ASN A 15 7.40 -13.66 -3.16
CA ASN A 15 7.22 -15.03 -2.70
C ASN A 15 7.10 -15.09 -1.15
N SER A 16 6.82 -16.27 -0.60
CA SER A 16 6.65 -16.47 0.85
C SER A 16 7.92 -16.20 1.68
N ARG A 17 9.08 -16.00 1.04
CA ARG A 17 10.33 -15.55 1.67
C ARG A 17 10.54 -14.04 1.60
N GLY A 18 9.61 -13.29 1.00
CA GLY A 18 9.72 -11.84 0.82
C GLY A 18 10.69 -11.45 -0.29
N GLU A 19 10.94 -12.32 -1.27
CA GLU A 19 11.89 -12.07 -2.36
C GLU A 19 11.17 -11.68 -3.66
N ILE A 20 11.80 -10.81 -4.45
CA ILE A 20 11.34 -10.44 -5.80
C ILE A 20 11.67 -11.58 -6.79
N PRO A 21 10.78 -11.90 -7.75
CA PRO A 21 11.03 -12.92 -8.76
C PRO A 21 12.30 -12.68 -9.57
N ALA A 22 13.02 -13.76 -9.90
CA ALA A 22 14.18 -13.69 -10.76
C ALA A 22 13.80 -13.13 -12.15
N GLY A 23 14.63 -12.21 -12.67
CA GLY A 23 14.39 -11.55 -13.96
C GLY A 23 13.30 -10.49 -13.95
N PHE A 24 12.72 -10.16 -12.79
CA PHE A 24 11.68 -9.11 -12.68
C PHE A 24 12.15 -7.76 -13.23
N GLY A 25 13.38 -7.34 -12.90
CA GLY A 25 13.92 -6.07 -13.39
C GLY A 25 14.07 -6.01 -14.92
N ASP A 26 14.45 -7.13 -15.55
CA ASP A 26 14.53 -7.19 -17.01
C ASP A 26 13.15 -7.13 -17.65
N ALA A 27 12.15 -7.76 -17.01
CA ALA A 27 10.77 -7.69 -17.47
C ALA A 27 10.19 -6.27 -17.35
N VAL A 28 10.45 -5.56 -16.25
CA VAL A 28 10.03 -4.15 -16.08
C VAL A 28 10.67 -3.25 -17.15
N ARG A 29 11.97 -3.42 -17.43
CA ARG A 29 12.66 -2.69 -18.50
C ARG A 29 12.07 -2.98 -19.87
N ALA A 30 11.79 -4.25 -20.17
CA ALA A 30 11.20 -4.66 -21.43
C ALA A 30 9.78 -4.12 -21.59
N LEU A 31 8.96 -4.12 -20.54
CA LEU A 31 7.65 -3.46 -20.52
C LEU A 31 7.79 -1.95 -20.83
N SER A 32 8.67 -1.27 -20.09
CA SER A 32 8.92 0.17 -20.24
C SER A 32 9.36 0.53 -21.67
N GLY A 33 10.29 -0.25 -22.24
CA GLY A 33 10.76 -0.11 -23.62
C GLY A 33 9.67 -0.31 -24.69
N ASN A 34 8.59 -1.02 -24.33
CA ASN A 34 7.41 -1.21 -25.18
C ASN A 34 6.23 -0.29 -24.80
N GLY A 35 6.46 0.74 -23.96
CA GLY A 35 5.44 1.73 -23.59
C GLY A 35 4.44 1.25 -22.54
N VAL A 36 4.71 0.11 -21.89
CA VAL A 36 3.89 -0.43 -20.79
C VAL A 36 4.52 -0.04 -19.46
N ARG A 37 3.72 0.54 -18.56
CA ARG A 37 4.19 0.95 -17.23
C ARG A 37 3.92 -0.15 -16.22
N PHE A 38 4.82 -0.30 -15.25
CA PHE A 38 4.65 -1.21 -14.12
C PHE A 38 4.48 -0.43 -12.83
N ALA A 39 3.51 -0.82 -12.02
CA ALA A 39 3.20 -0.25 -10.72
C ALA A 39 3.20 -1.32 -9.63
N VAL A 40 3.70 -0.98 -8.45
CA VAL A 40 3.59 -1.80 -7.25
C VAL A 40 2.60 -1.13 -6.31
N ALA A 41 1.63 -1.88 -5.81
CA ALA A 41 0.66 -1.42 -4.82
C ALA A 41 0.90 -2.09 -3.48
N SER A 42 0.93 -1.32 -2.39
CA SER A 42 1.17 -1.85 -1.05
C SER A 42 0.57 -0.94 0.03
N GLY A 43 0.25 -1.55 1.18
CA GLY A 43 -0.10 -0.83 2.40
C GLY A 43 1.09 -0.17 3.10
N ARG A 44 2.32 -0.52 2.71
CA ARG A 44 3.58 -0.09 3.34
C ARG A 44 3.92 1.37 3.02
N GLN A 45 4.82 1.93 3.83
CA GLN A 45 5.48 3.21 3.57
C GLN A 45 6.30 3.16 2.28
N TYR A 46 6.42 4.29 1.59
CA TYR A 46 7.22 4.40 0.36
C TYR A 46 8.61 3.78 0.51
N GLU A 47 9.33 4.14 1.58
CA GLU A 47 10.67 3.58 1.88
C GLU A 47 10.62 2.06 2.16
N GLY A 48 9.49 1.56 2.68
CA GLY A 48 9.24 0.14 2.87
C GLY A 48 8.99 -0.65 1.59
N VAL A 49 8.69 0.03 0.48
CA VAL A 49 8.45 -0.58 -0.83
C VAL A 49 9.66 -0.37 -1.75
N VAL A 50 10.11 0.87 -1.91
CA VAL A 50 11.14 1.26 -2.90
C VAL A 50 12.47 0.52 -2.69
N ASN A 51 12.81 0.16 -1.45
CA ASN A 51 14.04 -0.54 -1.11
C ASN A 51 14.11 -1.98 -1.66
N TYR A 52 12.98 -2.56 -2.10
CA TYR A 52 12.97 -3.85 -2.82
C TYR A 52 13.37 -3.71 -4.29
N PHE A 53 13.34 -2.49 -4.85
CA PHE A 53 13.46 -2.22 -6.27
C PHE A 53 14.67 -1.33 -6.56
N ASP A 54 15.78 -1.61 -5.88
CA ASP A 54 17.01 -0.86 -6.11
C ASP A 54 17.45 -0.97 -7.58
N GLY A 55 17.82 0.17 -8.17
CA GLY A 55 18.11 0.26 -9.60
C GLY A 55 16.90 0.20 -10.55
N LEU A 56 15.66 0.18 -10.06
CA LEU A 56 14.41 0.24 -10.85
C LEU A 56 13.47 1.38 -10.42
N ARG A 57 13.90 2.24 -9.50
CA ARG A 57 13.07 3.30 -8.88
C ARG A 57 12.43 4.25 -9.90
N ASP A 58 13.11 4.52 -11.01
CA ASP A 58 12.62 5.42 -12.07
C ASP A 58 11.79 4.72 -13.15
N GLU A 59 11.70 3.39 -13.07
CA GLU A 59 10.96 2.52 -13.99
C GLU A 59 9.65 2.02 -13.40
N ILE A 60 9.52 2.03 -12.08
CA ILE A 60 8.35 1.53 -11.33
C ILE A 60 7.58 2.68 -10.69
N ILE A 61 6.25 2.59 -10.74
CA ILE A 61 5.33 3.48 -10.03
C ILE A 61 5.02 2.83 -8.67
N PHE A 62 4.98 3.61 -7.60
CA PHE A 62 4.71 3.10 -6.25
C PHE A 62 3.39 3.66 -5.72
N LEU A 63 2.39 2.80 -5.52
CA LEU A 63 1.14 3.10 -4.82
C LEU A 63 1.32 2.64 -3.37
N CYS A 64 1.55 3.58 -2.47
CA CYS A 64 1.89 3.34 -1.07
C CYS A 64 0.76 3.74 -0.14
N GLU A 65 0.89 3.38 1.14
CA GLU A 65 -0.05 3.78 2.19
C GLU A 65 -1.50 3.39 1.86
N ASN A 66 -1.69 2.17 1.37
CA ASN A 66 -2.99 1.67 0.89
C ASN A 66 -3.66 2.57 -0.16
N GLY A 67 -2.85 3.28 -0.95
CA GLY A 67 -3.31 4.16 -2.01
C GLY A 67 -3.46 5.63 -1.60
N ALA A 68 -3.04 6.03 -0.39
CA ALA A 68 -2.99 7.44 -0.02
C ALA A 68 -1.93 8.20 -0.81
N ARG A 69 -0.88 7.54 -1.31
CA ARG A 69 0.24 8.17 -2.01
C ARG A 69 0.61 7.41 -3.27
N VAL A 70 0.83 8.11 -4.38
CA VAL A 70 1.38 7.55 -5.62
C VAL A 70 2.62 8.32 -6.03
N VAL A 71 3.74 7.60 -6.12
CA VAL A 71 5.06 8.15 -6.45
C VAL A 71 5.51 7.63 -7.82
N TRP A 72 5.99 8.53 -8.66
CA TRP A 72 6.59 8.20 -9.95
C TRP A 72 7.87 9.02 -10.14
N ARG A 73 9.02 8.35 -10.35
CA ARG A 73 10.34 8.98 -10.53
C ARG A 73 10.69 9.97 -9.41
N GLY A 74 10.42 9.55 -8.17
CA GLY A 74 10.67 10.34 -6.97
C GLY A 74 9.66 11.45 -6.68
N GLU A 75 8.70 11.69 -7.58
CA GLU A 75 7.70 12.75 -7.43
C GLU A 75 6.33 12.20 -7.03
N ASP A 76 5.64 12.89 -6.12
CA ASP A 76 4.26 12.58 -5.77
C ASP A 76 3.32 13.02 -6.89
N ILE A 77 2.85 12.07 -7.71
CA ILE A 77 1.80 12.37 -8.71
C ILE A 77 0.40 12.38 -8.08
N PHE A 78 0.25 11.77 -6.91
CA PHE A 78 -0.94 11.86 -6.08
C PHE A 78 -0.60 11.74 -4.59
N LEU A 79 -1.24 12.57 -3.76
CA LEU A 79 -1.26 12.43 -2.31
C LEU A 79 -2.66 12.79 -1.80
N SER A 80 -3.28 11.89 -1.04
CA SER A 80 -4.47 12.15 -0.24
C SER A 80 -4.04 12.66 1.13
N GLU A 81 -3.68 13.93 1.20
CA GLU A 81 -3.11 14.54 2.41
C GLU A 81 -4.16 14.66 3.52
N VAL A 82 -3.85 14.17 4.72
CA VAL A 82 -4.67 14.38 5.91
C VAL A 82 -4.32 15.76 6.49
N PRO A 83 -5.26 16.72 6.53
CA PRO A 83 -4.97 18.06 7.03
C PRO A 83 -4.58 18.02 8.51
N PHE A 84 -3.54 18.78 8.88
CA PHE A 84 -3.04 18.88 10.25
C PHE A 84 -4.13 19.04 11.34
N PRO A 85 -5.15 19.93 11.17
CA PRO A 85 -6.19 20.10 12.18
C PRO A 85 -7.04 18.84 12.46
N LYS A 86 -7.02 17.84 11.56
CA LYS A 86 -7.73 16.58 11.77
C LYS A 86 -6.92 15.56 12.58
N LEU A 87 -5.63 15.81 12.85
CA LEU A 87 -4.73 14.83 13.46
C LEU A 87 -4.85 14.77 14.98
N SER A 88 -5.11 15.91 15.63
CA SER A 88 -5.03 16.03 17.09
C SER A 88 -6.04 15.13 17.81
N GLU A 89 -7.32 15.19 17.45
CA GLU A 89 -8.35 14.44 18.18
C GLU A 89 -8.14 12.90 18.10
N PRO A 90 -7.82 12.30 16.94
CA PRO A 90 -7.45 10.89 16.89
C PRO A 90 -6.17 10.56 17.66
N ALA A 91 -5.10 11.36 17.54
CA ALA A 91 -3.85 11.09 18.25
C ALA A 91 -4.05 11.10 19.77
N GLU A 92 -4.77 12.09 20.30
CA GLU A 92 -5.08 12.16 21.74
C GLU A 92 -5.98 11.00 22.20
N LEU A 93 -6.95 10.59 21.37
CA LEU A 93 -7.75 9.41 21.70
C LEU A 93 -6.87 8.16 21.78
N ILE A 94 -5.95 7.96 20.83
CA ILE A 94 -5.04 6.82 20.83
C ILE A 94 -4.17 6.81 22.10
N ARG A 95 -3.60 7.96 22.49
CA ARG A 95 -2.83 8.09 23.73
C ARG A 95 -3.62 7.73 24.99
N SER A 96 -4.94 7.95 24.97
CA SER A 96 -5.82 7.62 26.11
C SER A 96 -6.19 6.14 26.21
N ILE A 97 -5.95 5.36 25.15
CA ILE A 97 -6.27 3.93 25.11
C ILE A 97 -5.10 3.14 25.72
N PRO A 98 -5.34 2.28 26.72
CA PRO A 98 -4.28 1.47 27.32
C PRO A 98 -3.51 0.66 26.27
N ASN A 99 -2.18 0.66 26.37
CA ASN A 99 -1.26 -0.07 25.49
C ASN A 99 -1.39 0.25 23.99
N ALA A 100 -2.01 1.39 23.65
CA ALA A 100 -2.07 1.90 22.29
C ALA A 100 -1.16 3.12 22.11
N TYR A 101 -0.55 3.22 20.93
CA TYR A 101 0.45 4.24 20.61
C TYR A 101 0.12 4.88 19.26
N PRO A 102 0.07 6.23 19.19
CA PRO A 102 -0.13 6.90 17.93
C PRO A 102 1.12 6.81 17.07
N LEU A 103 0.91 6.60 15.78
CA LEU A 103 1.91 6.72 14.73
C LEU A 103 1.37 7.67 13.67
N ILE A 104 2.15 8.69 13.29
CA ILE A 104 1.81 9.56 12.15
C ILE A 104 2.74 9.22 11.00
N CYS A 105 2.17 8.95 9.82
CA CYS A 105 2.95 8.67 8.62
C CYS A 105 2.92 9.87 7.66
N GLY A 106 4.07 10.51 7.49
CA GLY A 106 4.31 11.58 6.53
C GLY A 106 4.90 11.08 5.20
N THR A 107 5.15 12.01 4.28
CA THR A 107 5.83 11.69 3.01
C THR A 107 7.33 11.49 3.19
N GLY A 108 7.91 12.16 4.19
CA GLY A 108 9.32 12.16 4.54
C GLY A 108 9.69 11.10 5.55
N ALA A 109 8.88 10.81 6.58
CA ALA A 109 9.13 9.77 7.59
C ALA A 109 7.83 9.31 8.28
N ALA A 110 7.93 8.35 9.19
CA ALA A 110 6.88 8.00 10.14
C ALA A 110 7.38 8.29 11.57
N TRP A 111 6.49 8.73 12.46
CA TRP A 111 6.85 9.10 13.83
C TRP A 111 6.04 8.37 14.86
N ILE A 112 6.70 8.02 15.96
CA ILE A 112 6.12 7.41 17.16
C ILE A 112 6.64 8.11 18.41
N GLU A 113 5.93 7.95 19.52
CA GLU A 113 6.26 8.54 20.83
C GLU A 113 6.93 7.58 21.81
N SER A 114 6.99 6.30 21.48
CA SER A 114 7.42 5.23 22.40
C SER A 114 8.55 4.40 21.78
N ASP A 115 9.49 3.98 22.62
CA ASP A 115 10.54 3.02 22.30
C ASP A 115 10.21 1.59 22.75
N ASP A 116 8.93 1.32 23.03
CA ASP A 116 8.44 -0.02 23.36
C ASP A 116 8.90 -1.05 22.31
N ALA A 117 9.49 -2.15 22.78
CA ALA A 117 10.13 -3.13 21.91
C ALA A 117 9.13 -3.83 20.97
N VAL A 118 7.89 -4.07 21.44
CA VAL A 118 6.86 -4.76 20.65
C VAL A 118 6.33 -3.83 19.56
N LEU A 119 6.14 -2.55 19.88
CA LEU A 119 5.84 -1.51 18.89
C LEU A 119 6.93 -1.44 17.83
N LEU A 120 8.20 -1.30 18.23
CA LEU A 120 9.32 -1.16 17.29
C LEU A 120 9.48 -2.37 16.37
N GLU A 121 9.36 -3.58 16.92
CA GLU A 121 9.41 -4.82 16.13
C GLU A 121 8.31 -4.81 15.05
N ASN A 122 7.06 -4.54 15.44
CA ASN A 122 5.93 -4.50 14.51
C ASN A 122 6.04 -3.35 13.50
N ALA A 123 6.41 -2.16 13.94
CA ALA A 123 6.50 -0.97 13.09
C ALA A 123 7.61 -1.12 12.03
N SER A 124 8.73 -1.78 12.37
CA SER A 124 9.87 -1.97 11.45
C SER A 124 9.54 -2.81 10.19
N ILE A 125 8.44 -3.56 10.23
CA ILE A 125 7.93 -4.34 9.09
C ILE A 125 7.38 -3.39 8.01
N TYR A 126 6.65 -2.34 8.43
CA TYR A 126 5.89 -1.46 7.53
C TYR A 126 6.54 -0.08 7.31
N TYR A 127 7.30 0.40 8.29
CA TYR A 127 7.88 1.74 8.32
C TYR A 127 9.41 1.64 8.41
N LYS A 128 10.08 1.85 7.27
CA LYS A 128 11.55 1.77 7.20
C LYS A 128 12.24 3.04 7.67
N ARG A 129 11.58 4.18 7.51
CA ARG A 129 12.05 5.45 8.03
C ARG A 129 11.13 5.87 9.16
N LEU A 130 11.45 5.35 10.33
CA LEU A 130 10.70 5.50 11.57
C LEU A 130 11.55 6.27 12.59
N GLU A 131 10.98 7.32 13.15
CA GLU A 131 11.65 8.21 14.11
C GLU A 131 10.88 8.24 15.43
N ILE A 132 11.60 8.14 16.53
CA ILE A 132 11.02 8.30 17.88
C ILE A 132 11.14 9.78 18.25
N VAL A 133 10.01 10.41 18.53
CA VAL A 133 9.91 11.85 18.82
C VAL A 133 9.15 12.09 20.13
N PRO A 134 9.34 13.24 20.79
CA PRO A 134 8.58 13.56 22.00
C PRO A 134 7.08 13.77 21.77
N ASP A 135 6.69 14.22 20.56
CA ASP A 135 5.30 14.46 20.17
C ASP A 135 5.15 14.27 18.65
N VAL A 136 4.36 13.28 18.23
CA VAL A 136 4.11 13.00 16.81
C VAL A 136 3.37 14.16 16.13
N LEU A 137 2.53 14.91 16.86
CA LEU A 137 1.82 16.06 16.32
C LEU A 137 2.76 17.24 16.08
N GLU A 138 3.86 17.38 16.83
CA GLU A 138 4.85 18.41 16.51
C GLU A 138 5.62 18.05 15.24
N ALA A 139 6.07 16.80 15.12
CA ALA A 139 6.75 16.31 13.92
C ALA A 139 5.86 16.45 12.66
N ALA A 140 4.57 16.16 12.79
CA ALA A 140 3.60 16.23 11.71
C ALA A 140 3.40 17.64 11.12
N LYS A 141 3.77 18.72 11.82
CA LYS A 141 3.70 20.10 11.29
C LYS A 141 4.68 20.37 10.16
N HIS A 142 5.71 19.53 10.03
CA HIS A 142 6.85 19.74 9.13
C HIS A 142 6.85 18.81 7.92
N ASP A 143 5.75 18.08 7.70
CA ASP A 143 5.60 17.15 6.58
C ASP A 143 4.13 17.13 6.09
N ARG A 144 3.91 16.49 4.95
CA ARG A 144 2.60 16.19 4.38
C ARG A 144 2.18 14.81 4.85
N ILE A 145 0.99 14.70 5.42
CA ILE A 145 0.58 13.50 6.16
C ILE A 145 -0.28 12.58 5.28
N CYS A 146 0.10 11.31 5.21
CA CYS A 146 -0.63 10.26 4.50
C CYS A 146 -1.74 9.66 5.37
N LYS A 147 -1.42 9.35 6.64
CA LYS A 147 -2.35 8.70 7.57
C LYS A 147 -1.93 8.86 9.04
N ILE A 148 -2.89 8.56 9.92
CA ILE A 148 -2.64 8.26 11.33
C ILE A 148 -2.84 6.76 11.51
N ALA A 149 -2.00 6.10 12.29
CA ALA A 149 -2.19 4.72 12.71
C ALA A 149 -2.16 4.62 14.23
N ALA A 150 -2.87 3.63 14.77
CA ALA A 150 -2.76 3.19 16.14
C ALA A 150 -2.08 1.82 16.15
N PHE A 151 -0.94 1.70 16.82
CA PHE A 151 -0.44 0.40 17.23
C PHE A 151 -1.07 0.06 18.59
N ASP A 152 -1.53 -1.17 18.75
CA ASP A 152 -2.22 -1.63 19.95
C ASP A 152 -1.70 -3.01 20.36
N ALA A 153 -0.92 -3.04 21.44
CA ALA A 153 -0.30 -4.28 21.90
C ALA A 153 -1.32 -5.28 22.48
N ASP A 154 -2.48 -4.80 22.94
CA ASP A 154 -3.56 -5.64 23.46
C ASP A 154 -4.47 -6.21 22.35
N GLY A 155 -4.31 -5.72 21.12
CA GLY A 155 -5.04 -6.16 19.94
C GLY A 155 -6.08 -5.13 19.50
N ALA A 156 -5.92 -4.68 18.26
CA ALA A 156 -6.66 -3.56 17.71
C ALA A 156 -8.18 -3.81 17.66
N GLU A 157 -8.60 -5.01 17.27
CA GLU A 157 -10.02 -5.34 17.06
C GLU A 157 -10.88 -5.15 18.32
N SER A 158 -10.36 -5.54 19.49
CA SER A 158 -11.09 -5.51 20.75
C SER A 158 -10.82 -4.26 21.61
N ASN A 159 -9.71 -3.55 21.37
CA ASN A 159 -9.28 -2.44 22.23
C ASN A 159 -9.35 -1.08 21.51
N SER A 160 -8.42 -0.78 20.60
CA SER A 160 -8.34 0.54 19.95
C SER A 160 -9.34 0.78 18.81
N TYR A 161 -9.74 -0.24 18.05
CA TYR A 161 -10.66 -0.07 16.92
C TYR A 161 -12.03 0.44 17.37
N PRO A 162 -12.74 -0.18 18.34
CA PRO A 162 -14.07 0.28 18.75
C PRO A 162 -14.17 1.78 19.10
N PRO A 163 -13.28 2.39 19.92
CA PRO A 163 -13.33 3.82 20.18
C PRO A 163 -12.92 4.67 18.96
N LEU A 164 -11.97 4.20 18.13
CA LEU A 164 -11.54 4.94 16.93
C LEU A 164 -12.63 5.03 15.85
N ARG A 165 -13.59 4.11 15.83
CA ARG A 165 -14.74 4.14 14.92
C ARG A 165 -15.58 5.42 15.02
N ARG A 166 -15.49 6.17 16.11
CA ARG A 166 -16.14 7.49 16.22
C ARG A 166 -15.71 8.49 15.15
N PHE A 167 -14.61 8.22 14.45
CA PHE A 167 -14.06 9.04 13.38
C PHE A 167 -14.48 8.58 11.97
N GLU A 168 -15.32 7.55 11.85
CA GLU A 168 -15.81 7.02 10.56
C GLU A 168 -16.59 8.04 9.72
N ASP A 169 -17.08 9.12 10.34
CA ASP A 169 -17.75 10.22 9.65
C ASP A 169 -16.80 11.06 8.75
N ARG A 170 -15.51 11.06 9.08
CA ARG A 170 -14.51 11.93 8.44
C ARG A 170 -13.19 11.24 8.11
N PHE A 171 -13.05 9.96 8.46
CA PHE A 171 -11.94 9.08 8.12
C PHE A 171 -12.46 7.72 7.66
N ARG A 172 -11.70 7.06 6.79
CA ARG A 172 -11.77 5.61 6.65
C ARG A 172 -10.96 5.02 7.80
N VAL A 173 -11.65 4.39 8.76
CA VAL A 173 -11.05 3.66 9.88
C VAL A 173 -10.97 2.20 9.49
N THR A 174 -9.80 1.57 9.54
CA THR A 174 -9.61 0.20 9.05
C THR A 174 -8.70 -0.59 9.97
N LEU A 175 -9.13 -1.80 10.36
CA LEU A 175 -8.23 -2.81 10.95
C LEU A 175 -7.23 -3.25 9.88
N SER A 176 -6.01 -2.73 9.94
CA SER A 176 -4.97 -2.96 8.94
C SER A 176 -4.12 -4.20 9.25
N ALA A 177 -4.04 -4.59 10.53
CA ALA A 177 -3.48 -5.85 11.01
C ALA A 177 -3.96 -6.13 12.44
N ARG A 178 -3.58 -7.28 13.02
CA ARG A 178 -3.99 -7.71 14.38
C ARG A 178 -3.81 -6.61 15.45
N CYS A 179 -2.71 -5.86 15.37
CA CYS A 179 -2.34 -4.83 16.33
C CYS A 179 -2.42 -3.42 15.71
N TRP A 180 -3.08 -3.24 14.56
CA TRP A 180 -3.05 -1.97 13.83
C TRP A 180 -4.43 -1.49 13.38
N VAL A 181 -4.68 -0.20 13.62
CA VAL A 181 -5.81 0.55 13.04
C VAL A 181 -5.26 1.72 12.22
N ASP A 182 -5.67 1.83 10.97
CA ASP A 182 -5.34 2.97 10.11
C ASP A 182 -6.53 3.94 10.03
N LEU A 183 -6.24 5.23 10.13
CA LEU A 183 -7.18 6.33 9.86
C LEU A 183 -6.65 7.13 8.68
N MET A 184 -7.36 7.02 7.56
CA MET A 184 -7.03 7.68 6.28
C MET A 184 -8.19 8.57 5.84
N ASN A 185 -7.95 9.47 4.88
CA ASN A 185 -9.05 10.22 4.28
C ASN A 185 -10.14 9.27 3.73
N PRO A 186 -11.43 9.66 3.79
CA PRO A 186 -12.52 8.87 3.23
C PRO A 186 -12.29 8.52 1.76
N GLY A 187 -12.61 7.28 1.37
CA GLY A 187 -12.47 6.80 0.00
C GLY A 187 -11.04 6.49 -0.45
N VAL A 188 -10.04 6.58 0.42
CA VAL A 188 -8.68 6.10 0.11
C VAL A 188 -8.64 4.58 0.09
N ASP A 189 -8.19 4.02 -1.02
CA ASP A 189 -7.79 2.62 -1.23
C ASP A 189 -6.92 2.49 -2.49
N LYS A 190 -6.46 1.26 -2.77
CA LYS A 190 -5.71 0.92 -3.99
C LYS A 190 -6.50 1.21 -5.28
N GLY A 191 -7.84 1.20 -5.24
CA GLY A 191 -8.69 1.54 -6.37
C GLY A 191 -8.65 3.03 -6.70
N LEU A 192 -8.74 3.90 -5.68
CA LEU A 192 -8.52 5.34 -5.85
C LEU A 192 -7.14 5.62 -6.46
N ALA A 193 -6.10 4.98 -5.94
CA ALA A 193 -4.73 5.15 -6.44
C ALA A 193 -4.58 4.66 -7.89
N MET A 194 -5.17 3.51 -8.23
CA MET A 194 -5.22 3.01 -9.61
C MET A 194 -5.93 3.99 -10.55
N ARG A 195 -7.08 4.52 -10.14
CA ARG A 195 -7.80 5.53 -10.93
C ARG A 195 -6.97 6.80 -11.14
N LYS A 196 -6.31 7.29 -10.09
CA LYS A 196 -5.42 8.46 -10.18
C LYS A 196 -4.25 8.22 -11.13
N LEU A 197 -3.71 7.00 -11.12
CA LEU A 197 -2.67 6.59 -12.03
C LEU A 197 -3.14 6.53 -13.49
N GLN A 198 -4.32 5.98 -13.71
CA GLN A 198 -4.99 5.91 -15.02
C GLN A 198 -5.27 7.31 -15.60
N GLU A 199 -5.79 8.22 -14.77
CA GLU A 199 -5.99 9.63 -15.12
C GLU A 199 -4.68 10.30 -15.54
N TYR A 200 -3.60 10.09 -14.78
CA TYR A 200 -2.29 10.70 -15.03
C TYR A 200 -1.66 10.22 -16.35
N PHE A 201 -1.76 8.92 -16.67
CA PHE A 201 -1.15 8.34 -17.86
C PHE A 201 -2.09 8.20 -19.07
N GLY A 202 -3.35 8.58 -18.93
CA GLY A 202 -4.35 8.48 -19.99
C GLY A 202 -4.54 7.04 -20.47
N CYS A 203 -4.69 6.10 -19.53
CA CYS A 203 -5.02 4.70 -19.82
C CYS A 203 -6.34 4.31 -19.17
N SER A 204 -7.12 3.46 -19.82
CA SER A 204 -8.41 3.00 -19.30
C SER A 204 -8.30 1.70 -18.51
N PRO A 205 -9.34 1.29 -17.76
CA PRO A 205 -9.42 -0.04 -17.17
C PRO A 205 -9.21 -1.18 -18.18
N GLU A 206 -9.69 -1.04 -19.42
CA GLU A 206 -9.51 -2.00 -20.52
C GLU A 206 -8.04 -2.11 -21.00
N GLU A 207 -7.21 -1.12 -20.68
CA GLU A 207 -5.78 -1.12 -20.96
C GLU A 207 -4.94 -1.47 -19.72
N THR A 208 -5.59 -1.91 -18.63
CA THR A 208 -4.95 -2.14 -17.33
C THR A 208 -4.99 -3.61 -16.93
N MET A 209 -3.84 -4.12 -16.50
CA MET A 209 -3.64 -5.43 -15.90
C MET A 209 -3.30 -5.27 -14.42
N ALA A 210 -3.93 -6.06 -13.56
CA ALA A 210 -3.67 -6.02 -12.12
C ALA A 210 -3.56 -7.42 -11.52
N PHE A 211 -2.72 -7.56 -10.49
CA PHE A 211 -2.52 -8.78 -9.71
C PHE A 211 -2.74 -8.51 -8.22
N GLY A 212 -3.40 -9.44 -7.54
CA GLY A 212 -3.62 -9.35 -6.10
C GLY A 212 -4.04 -10.69 -5.50
N ASP A 213 -3.97 -10.78 -4.19
CA ASP A 213 -4.28 -11.99 -3.45
C ASP A 213 -5.26 -11.77 -2.29
N TYR A 214 -5.48 -10.53 -1.85
CA TYR A 214 -6.32 -10.28 -0.67
C TYR A 214 -7.42 -9.22 -0.88
N LEU A 215 -8.29 -9.07 0.12
CA LEU A 215 -9.51 -8.26 0.01
C LEU A 215 -9.25 -6.76 -0.17
N ASN A 216 -8.10 -6.25 0.28
CA ASN A 216 -7.70 -4.87 0.03
C ASN A 216 -7.32 -4.60 -1.44
N ASP A 217 -7.18 -5.64 -2.27
CA ASP A 217 -6.95 -5.52 -3.71
C ASP A 217 -8.23 -5.43 -4.53
N VAL A 218 -9.38 -5.78 -3.95
CA VAL A 218 -10.68 -5.75 -4.65
C VAL A 218 -10.91 -4.42 -5.38
N PRO A 219 -10.74 -3.25 -4.73
CA PRO A 219 -10.92 -1.97 -5.43
C PRO A 219 -9.96 -1.80 -6.62
N MET A 220 -8.71 -2.29 -6.54
CA MET A 220 -7.76 -2.23 -7.66
C MET A 220 -8.20 -3.12 -8.84
N MET A 221 -8.78 -4.29 -8.54
CA MET A 221 -9.30 -5.21 -9.56
C MET A 221 -10.49 -4.63 -10.31
N GLU A 222 -11.36 -3.86 -9.65
CA GLU A 222 -12.51 -3.21 -10.29
C GLU A 222 -12.10 -2.19 -11.36
N TYR A 223 -10.94 -1.56 -11.21
CA TYR A 223 -10.36 -0.63 -12.19
C TYR A 223 -9.44 -1.32 -13.21
N SER A 224 -9.43 -2.65 -13.29
CA SER A 224 -8.53 -3.39 -14.17
C SER A 224 -9.28 -4.47 -14.94
N PHE A 225 -9.35 -4.35 -16.28
CA PHE A 225 -10.01 -5.37 -17.08
C PHE A 225 -9.23 -6.69 -17.02
N TYR A 226 -7.91 -6.65 -17.10
CA TYR A 226 -7.07 -7.83 -16.94
C TYR A 226 -6.74 -8.05 -15.45
N SER A 227 -7.77 -8.29 -14.63
CA SER A 227 -7.64 -8.59 -13.20
C SER A 227 -7.32 -10.07 -12.97
N TYR A 228 -6.20 -10.32 -12.30
CA TYR A 228 -5.68 -11.64 -11.99
C TYR A 228 -5.69 -11.86 -10.47
N ALA A 229 -6.39 -12.89 -10.03
CA ALA A 229 -6.21 -13.42 -8.69
C ALA A 229 -5.04 -14.42 -8.68
N MET A 230 -4.16 -14.32 -7.69
CA MET A 230 -3.11 -15.32 -7.46
C MET A 230 -3.72 -16.67 -7.06
N ALA A 231 -3.03 -17.80 -7.29
CA ALA A 231 -3.56 -19.10 -6.89
C ALA A 231 -3.81 -19.19 -5.37
N ASN A 232 -2.97 -18.52 -4.57
CA ASN A 232 -3.07 -18.39 -3.12
C ASN A 232 -4.07 -17.31 -2.65
N ALA A 233 -4.79 -16.66 -3.56
CA ALA A 233 -5.69 -15.56 -3.23
C ALA A 233 -6.91 -16.00 -2.40
N HIS A 234 -7.44 -15.05 -1.63
CA HIS A 234 -8.70 -15.17 -0.91
C HIS A 234 -9.85 -15.56 -1.87
N PRO A 235 -10.74 -16.50 -1.49
CA PRO A 235 -11.83 -16.96 -2.36
C PRO A 235 -12.70 -15.84 -2.93
N ASP A 236 -13.05 -14.85 -2.11
CA ASP A 236 -13.89 -13.72 -2.58
C ASP A 236 -13.18 -12.84 -3.62
N LEU A 237 -11.85 -12.70 -3.56
CA LEU A 237 -11.11 -11.98 -4.60
C LEU A 237 -11.13 -12.77 -5.92
N LYS A 238 -10.95 -14.10 -5.85
CA LYS A 238 -11.00 -14.98 -7.04
C LYS A 238 -12.34 -14.88 -7.77
N LEU A 239 -13.45 -14.79 -7.03
CA LEU A 239 -14.79 -14.64 -7.60
C LEU A 239 -14.98 -13.33 -8.38
N LEU A 240 -14.18 -12.30 -8.07
CA LEU A 240 -14.27 -10.97 -8.68
C LEU A 240 -13.30 -10.80 -9.85
N CYS A 241 -12.14 -11.46 -9.82
CA CYS A 241 -11.14 -11.39 -10.88
C CYS A 241 -11.59 -12.09 -12.16
N ARG A 242 -11.16 -11.57 -13.33
CA ARG A 242 -11.47 -12.18 -14.63
C ARG A 242 -10.58 -13.36 -14.96
N TYR A 243 -9.40 -13.42 -14.35
CA TYR A 243 -8.38 -14.42 -14.60
C TYR A 243 -7.80 -14.91 -13.27
N GLU A 244 -7.26 -16.12 -13.28
CA GLU A 244 -6.42 -16.65 -12.21
C GLU A 244 -5.02 -16.93 -12.78
N THR A 245 -3.99 -16.84 -11.93
CA THR A 245 -2.62 -17.26 -12.26
C THR A 245 -2.06 -18.18 -11.16
N LEU A 246 -0.79 -18.58 -11.28
CA LEU A 246 -0.11 -19.42 -10.28
C LEU A 246 0.03 -18.69 -8.94
N SER A 247 0.53 -19.40 -7.92
CA SER A 247 0.82 -18.79 -6.63
C SER A 247 2.00 -17.82 -6.72
N ASN A 248 2.15 -16.97 -5.70
CA ASN A 248 3.32 -16.11 -5.56
C ASN A 248 4.63 -16.92 -5.44
N ASP A 249 4.60 -18.11 -4.81
CA ASP A 249 5.75 -19.02 -4.74
C ASP A 249 6.10 -19.68 -6.09
N GLU A 250 5.19 -19.64 -7.05
CA GLU A 250 5.37 -20.17 -8.41
C GLU A 250 5.54 -19.05 -9.46
N ASN A 251 5.82 -17.82 -9.03
CA ASN A 251 6.00 -16.63 -9.88
C ASN A 251 4.78 -16.31 -10.76
N GLY A 252 3.55 -16.42 -10.21
CA GLY A 252 2.31 -16.17 -10.94
C GLY A 252 2.28 -14.86 -11.74
N VAL A 253 2.72 -13.75 -11.15
CA VAL A 253 2.81 -12.44 -11.83
C VAL A 253 3.66 -12.52 -13.09
N MET A 254 4.88 -13.06 -12.98
CA MET A 254 5.81 -13.18 -14.12
C MET A 254 5.27 -14.11 -15.20
N THR A 255 4.63 -15.21 -14.81
CA THR A 255 4.03 -16.17 -15.74
C THR A 255 2.92 -15.52 -16.56
N ALA A 256 1.95 -14.88 -15.89
CA ALA A 256 0.86 -14.19 -16.58
C ALA A 256 1.35 -13.02 -17.45
N MET A 257 2.38 -12.29 -17.02
CA MET A 257 3.00 -11.26 -17.85
C MET A 257 3.60 -11.85 -19.14
N ARG A 258 4.37 -12.94 -19.06
CA ARG A 258 4.94 -13.59 -20.25
C ARG A 258 3.89 -14.13 -21.22
N GLU A 259 2.77 -14.62 -20.70
CA GLU A 259 1.64 -15.06 -21.53
C GLU A 259 0.97 -13.91 -22.30
N ARG A 260 0.98 -12.70 -21.74
CA ARG A 260 0.34 -11.51 -22.33
C ARG A 260 1.27 -10.65 -23.17
N PHE A 261 2.57 -10.69 -22.88
CA PHE A 261 3.59 -9.88 -23.53
C PHE A 261 4.64 -10.80 -24.16
N PRO A 262 4.51 -11.16 -25.45
CA PRO A 262 5.43 -12.10 -26.13
C PRO A 262 6.89 -11.66 -26.21
N PHE A 263 7.21 -10.44 -25.81
CA PHE A 263 8.57 -9.87 -25.76
C PHE A 263 9.24 -10.02 -24.38
N LEU A 264 8.56 -10.63 -23.41
CA LEU A 264 9.07 -10.99 -22.07
C LEU A 264 9.49 -12.46 -22.02
#